data_AF-A0A538RW28-F1
#
_entry.id   AF-A0A538RW28-F1
#
_cell.length_a   1.000
_cell.length_b   1.000
_cell.length_c   1.000
_cell.angle_alpha   90.00
_cell.angle_beta   90.00
_cell.angle_gamma   90.00
#
_symmetry.space_group_name_H-M   'P 1'
#
loop_
_entity.id
_entity.type
_entity.pdbx_description
1 polymer ?
#
loop_
_entity_poly.entity_id
_entity_poly.type
_entity_poly.pdbx_seq_one_letter_code
_entity_poly.pdbx_strand_id
1 'polypeptide(L)' 'MKFKIEIEREEDGRWIAEVPDLPGVMVYGPTRAKAIRRVQALALRVLADRIEHGEEVPEVATAFPVTS' A
#
# COMPACT_ATOMS: atom_id res chain seq x y z
N MET A 1 7.95 -9.91 -4.19
CA MET A 1 7.74 -8.49 -3.82
C MET A 1 7.65 -8.22 -2.32
N LYS A 2 8.33 -7.16 -1.84
CA LYS A 2 8.22 -6.64 -0.46
C LYS A 2 8.18 -5.11 -0.51
N PHE A 3 7.18 -4.49 0.11
CA PHE A 3 7.10 -3.04 0.30
C PHE A 3 7.46 -2.67 1.73
N LYS A 4 8.24 -1.61 1.90
CA LYS A 4 8.50 -1.02 3.22
C LYS A 4 7.31 -0.13 3.60
N ILE A 5 6.82 -0.30 4.83
CA ILE A 5 5.90 0.65 5.45
C ILE A 5 6.71 1.51 6.40
N GLU A 6 6.65 2.83 6.20
CA GLU A 6 7.12 3.81 7.16
C GLU A 6 5.94 4.22 8.04
N ILE A 7 6.17 4.31 9.36
CA ILE A 7 5.11 4.54 10.33
C ILE A 7 5.58 5.40 11.48
N GLU A 8 4.86 6.49 11.70
CA GLU A 8 5.21 7.51 12.68
C GLU A 8 3.98 7.93 13.48
N ARG A 9 4.21 8.51 14.67
CA ARG A 9 3.16 9.05 15.52
C ARG A 9 3.26 10.57 15.52
N GLU A 10 2.18 11.21 15.13
CA GLU A 10 2.02 12.66 15.08
C GLU A 10 1.90 13.27 16.48
N GLU A 11 2.12 14.59 16.58
CA GLU A 11 1.99 15.35 17.82
C GLU A 11 0.56 15.29 18.40
N ASP A 12 -0.45 15.23 17.53
CA ASP A 12 -1.86 15.07 17.93
C ASP A 12 -2.23 13.64 18.37
N GLY A 13 -1.26 12.73 18.35
CA GLY A 13 -1.39 11.34 18.77
C GLY A 13 -1.90 10.39 17.69
N ARG A 14 -2.28 10.87 16.51
CA ARG A 14 -2.59 10.00 15.36
C ARG A 14 -1.33 9.30 14.84
N TRP A 15 -1.54 8.22 14.12
CA TRP A 15 -0.49 7.51 13.41
C TRP A 15 -0.58 7.80 11.92
N ILE A 16 0.55 8.08 11.29
CA ILE A 16 0.69 8.16 9.84
C ILE A 16 1.44 6.92 9.36
N ALA A 17 0.98 6.33 8.26
CA ALA A 17 1.65 5.21 7.61
C ALA A 17 1.73 5.45 6.11
N GLU A 18 2.91 5.23 5.54
CA GLU A 18 3.24 5.48 4.13
C GLU A 18 3.97 4.27 3.52
N VAL A 19 3.80 4.08 2.21
CA VAL A 19 4.64 3.18 1.40
C VAL A 19 5.41 4.03 0.37
N PRO A 20 6.68 4.39 0.64
CA PRO A 20 7.44 5.31 -0.21
C PRO A 20 7.60 4.84 -1.66
N ASP A 21 7.64 3.53 -1.88
CA ASP A 21 7.73 2.93 -3.22
C ASP A 21 6.44 3.12 -4.05
N LEU A 22 5.33 3.52 -3.43
CA LEU A 22 4.04 3.76 -4.05
C LEU A 22 3.58 5.20 -3.77
N PRO A 23 3.94 6.17 -4.63
CA PRO A 23 3.55 7.56 -4.47
C PRO A 23 2.04 7.72 -4.25
N GLY A 24 1.66 8.48 -3.23
CA GLY A 24 0.26 8.71 -2.84
C GLY A 24 -0.34 7.63 -1.91
N VAL A 25 0.39 6.57 -1.60
CA VAL A 25 -0.04 5.55 -0.62
C VAL A 25 0.34 5.98 0.79
N MET A 26 -0.52 6.80 1.38
CA MET A 26 -0.35 7.29 2.75
C MET A 26 -1.71 7.40 3.45
N VAL A 27 -1.77 7.04 4.74
CA VAL A 27 -3.00 7.08 5.53
C VAL A 27 -2.75 7.50 6.97
N TYR A 28 -3.76 8.14 7.56
CA TYR A 28 -3.84 8.35 9.01
C TYR A 28 -4.69 7.27 9.70
N GLY A 29 -4.31 6.91 10.93
CA GLY A 29 -5.02 5.99 11.79
C GLY A 29 -5.00 6.40 13.26
N PRO A 30 -6.07 6.09 14.03
CA PRO A 30 -6.10 6.39 15.47
C PRO A 30 -5.18 5.45 16.29
N THR A 31 -4.72 4.34 15.69
CA THR A 31 -3.78 3.41 16.31
C THR A 31 -2.78 2.93 15.27
N ARG A 32 -1.58 2.53 15.73
CA ARG A 32 -0.52 1.96 14.88
C ARG A 32 -1.04 0.83 14.00
N ALA A 33 -1.74 -0.13 14.60
CA ALA A 33 -2.29 -1.29 13.89
C ALA A 33 -3.33 -0.89 12.83
N LYS A 34 -4.17 0.11 13.11
CA LYS A 34 -5.18 0.57 12.15
C LYS A 34 -4.54 1.34 10.99
N ALA A 35 -3.49 2.13 11.24
CA ALA A 35 -2.73 2.79 10.17
C ALA A 35 -2.06 1.75 9.24
N ILE A 36 -1.39 0.74 9.81
CA ILE A 36 -0.76 -0.35 9.03
C ILE A 36 -1.78 -1.10 8.15
N ARG A 37 -2.90 -1.54 8.72
CA ARG A 37 -3.92 -2.28 7.94
C ARG A 37 -4.50 -1.43 6.81
N ARG A 38 -4.70 -0.12 7.05
CA ARG A 38 -5.25 0.79 6.05
C ARG A 38 -4.25 1.07 4.93
N VAL A 39 -2.97 1.26 5.25
CA VAL A 39 -1.95 1.52 4.23
C VAL A 39 -1.72 0.29 3.35
N GLN A 40 -1.74 -0.91 3.93
CA GLN A 40 -1.68 -2.17 3.19
C GLN A 40 -2.86 -2.31 2.21
N ALA A 41 -4.08 -2.03 2.66
CA ALA A 41 -5.25 -2.08 1.80
C ALA A 41 -5.19 -1.03 0.69
N LEU A 42 -4.69 0.18 0.98
CA LEU A 42 -4.50 1.22 -0.04
C LEU A 42 -3.44 0.83 -1.06
N ALA A 43 -2.30 0.29 -0.62
CA ALA A 43 -1.24 -0.21 -1.50
C ALA A 43 -1.79 -1.25 -2.49
N LEU A 44 -2.56 -2.23 -2.00
CA LEU A 44 -3.18 -3.25 -2.86
C LEU A 44 -4.15 -2.65 -3.89
N ARG A 45 -4.93 -1.63 -3.50
CA ARG A 45 -5.83 -0.94 -4.45
C ARG A 45 -5.07 -0.20 -5.53
N VAL A 46 -3.99 0.50 -5.16
CA VAL A 46 -3.14 1.19 -6.15
C VAL A 46 -2.52 0.20 -7.12
N LEU A 47 -2.03 -0.94 -6.63
CA LEU A 47 -1.48 -1.99 -7.51
C LEU A 47 -2.55 -2.57 -8.44
N ALA A 48 -3.77 -2.78 -7.96
CA ALA A 48 -4.88 -3.24 -8.79
C ALA A 48 -5.24 -2.22 -9.87
N ASP A 49 -5.36 -0.94 -9.52
CA ASP A 49 -5.66 0.16 -10.44
C ASP A 49 -4.59 0.27 -11.55
N ARG A 50 -3.31 0.13 -11.20
CA ARG A 50 -2.21 0.07 -12.17
C ARG A 50 -2.35 -1.11 -13.15
N ILE A 51 -2.73 -2.29 -12.66
CA ILE A 51 -2.98 -3.47 -13.52
C ILE A 51 -4.12 -3.15 -14.50
N GLU A 52 -5.21 -2.56 -14.03
CA GLU A 52 -6.39 -2.24 -14.85
C GLU A 52 -6.08 -1.25 -15.97
N HIS A 53 -5.17 -0.30 -15.71
CA HIS A 53 -4.74 0.71 -16.69
C HIS A 53 -3.53 0.27 -17.53
N GLY A 54 -3.00 -0.94 -17.33
CA GLY A 54 -1.85 -1.47 -18.07
C GLY A 54 -0.52 -0.82 -17.70
N GLU A 55 -0.42 -0.20 -16.52
CA GLU A 55 0.83 0.35 -16.00
C GLU A 55 1.77 -0.76 -15.52
N GLU A 56 3.08 -0.48 -15.52
CA GLU A 56 4.05 -1.37 -14.92
C GLU A 56 3.81 -1.49 -13.41
N VAL A 57 3.47 -2.71 -13.01
CA VAL A 57 3.40 -3.12 -11.61
C VAL A 57 4.57 -4.07 -11.37
N PRO A 58 5.42 -3.82 -10.36
CA PRO A 58 6.41 -4.82 -9.97
C PRO A 58 5.69 -6.13 -9.64
N GLU A 59 6.23 -7.28 -10.07
CA GLU A 59 5.90 -8.71 -9.76
C GLU A 59 4.45 -9.17 -9.42
N VAL A 60 3.41 -8.33 -9.40
CA VAL A 60 2.06 -8.72 -8.96
C VAL A 60 1.38 -9.59 -10.02
N ALA A 61 1.62 -9.31 -11.30
CA ALA A 61 1.02 -10.06 -12.40
C ALA A 61 1.45 -11.54 -12.42
N THR A 62 2.65 -11.87 -11.92
CA THR A 62 3.14 -13.26 -11.89
C THR A 62 2.50 -14.10 -10.78
N ALA A 63 1.76 -13.48 -9.84
CA ALA A 63 1.04 -14.19 -8.79
C ALA A 63 -0.23 -14.90 -9.27
N PHE A 64 -0.71 -14.58 -10.49
CA PHE A 64 -1.95 -15.12 -11.06
C PHE A 64 -1.64 -15.88 -12.36
N PRO A 65 -1.23 -17.15 -12.30
CA PRO A 65 -1.00 -17.94 -13.49
C PRO A 65 -2.30 -18.08 -14.29
N VAL A 66 -2.25 -17.72 -15.57
CA VAL A 66 -3.37 -17.93 -16.51
C VAL A 66 -3.24 -19.34 -17.10
N THR A 67 -4.24 -20.18 -16.84
CA THR A 67 -4.37 -21.51 -17.47
C THR A 67 -5.52 -21.46 -18.47
N SER A 68 -5.33 -22.07 -19.65
CA SER A 68 -6.38 -22.25 -20.67
C SER A 68 -7.15 -23.54 -20.47
#